data_AF-A0A438H745-F1
#
_entry.id   AF-A0A438H745-F1
#
_cell.length_a   1.000
_cell.length_b   1.000
_cell.length_c   1.000
_cell.angle_alpha   90.00
_cell.angle_beta   90.00
_cell.angle_gamma   90.00
#
_symmetry.space_group_name_H-M   'P 1'
#
loop_
_entity.id
_entity.type
_entity.pdbx_description
1 polymer ?
#
loop_
_entity_poly.entity_id
_entity_poly.type
_entity_poly.pdbx_seq_one_letter_code
_entity_poly.pdbx_strand_id
1 'polypeptide(L)'
;MKLNGNSVAASYEALPSFRDVPNSEKQTLFIRKLSLCCVVFDFTDPTKNLKEKEIKRQTLVELVDYVTSANGKFTENVMQEIIKMVSVNLFRTLTSPPRENKVLEAFDLEEEEPSMDPAWSHLQIVYEFLLRFVASPETDAKLAKRYIDHSFVLRLLDLFDSEDPREREYLKTVLHRIYGKFMVHRPFIRKAINNIFYRFIFETEKHNGIAELLEILGSIINGFALPLKEEHKLFLVRALIPLHKPKCIPMYHQQLSYCITQFVEKDCKLADTVIRGLLKYWPITNSSKEVMFLGELEEVLEATQPPEFQRCMVPLFRQIGRCLSSSHFQKLASTVKLVMNLGA
;
A
#
# COMPACT_ATOMS: atom_id res chain seq x y z
N MET A 1 16.61 12.26 -26.07
CA MET A 1 16.95 11.83 -27.45
C MET A 1 15.71 11.21 -28.07
N LYS A 2 15.17 11.84 -29.12
CA LYS A 2 14.00 11.35 -29.87
C LYS A 2 14.41 10.08 -30.62
N LEU A 3 13.71 8.98 -30.41
CA LEU A 3 13.76 7.81 -31.29
C LEU A 3 12.50 7.83 -32.14
N ASN A 4 12.62 8.48 -33.29
CA ASN A 4 11.69 8.29 -34.41
C ASN A 4 12.26 7.14 -35.24
N GLY A 5 11.53 6.04 -35.32
CA GLY A 5 11.89 4.88 -36.13
C GLY A 5 10.64 4.10 -36.47
N ASN A 6 10.05 4.45 -37.62
CA ASN A 6 8.99 3.71 -38.29
C ASN A 6 9.23 2.19 -38.22
N SER A 7 8.45 1.50 -37.39
CA SER A 7 8.11 0.10 -37.63
C SER A 7 6.64 0.09 -38.03
N VAL A 8 6.38 -0.37 -39.26
CA VAL A 8 5.08 -0.67 -39.85
C VAL A 8 4.06 -1.01 -38.75
N ALA A 9 3.04 -0.16 -38.58
CA ALA A 9 1.91 -0.48 -37.74
C ALA A 9 1.21 -1.68 -38.37
N ALA A 10 1.55 -2.89 -37.91
CA ALA A 10 0.65 -4.01 -38.04
C ALA A 10 -0.70 -3.53 -37.50
N SER A 11 -1.74 -3.62 -38.33
CA SER A 11 -3.10 -3.25 -37.92
C SER A 11 -3.40 -3.90 -36.57
N TYR A 12 -3.81 -3.10 -35.59
CA TYR A 12 -4.15 -3.61 -34.26
C TYR A 12 -5.50 -4.34 -34.36
N GLU A 13 -5.43 -5.60 -34.76
CA GLU A 13 -6.58 -6.44 -35.07
C GLU A 13 -6.95 -7.37 -33.92
N ALA A 14 -8.25 -7.67 -33.84
CA ALA A 14 -8.77 -8.61 -32.86
C ALA A 14 -8.28 -10.04 -33.18
N LEU A 15 -7.70 -10.70 -32.18
CA LEU A 15 -7.33 -12.11 -32.26
C LEU A 15 -8.55 -13.01 -31.93
N PRO A 16 -8.62 -14.25 -32.44
CA PRO A 16 -9.72 -15.18 -32.17
C PRO A 16 -10.01 -15.37 -30.68
N SER A 17 -11.25 -15.73 -30.33
CA SER A 17 -11.60 -16.05 -28.94
C SER A 17 -10.97 -17.37 -28.50
N PHE A 18 -10.66 -17.51 -27.21
CA PHE A 18 -10.23 -18.79 -26.65
C PHE A 18 -11.28 -19.91 -26.80
N ARG A 19 -12.55 -19.57 -26.98
CA ARG A 19 -13.64 -20.55 -27.18
C ARG A 19 -13.62 -21.17 -28.58
N ASP A 20 -13.04 -20.47 -29.53
CA ASP A 20 -13.10 -20.83 -30.95
C ASP A 20 -11.87 -21.63 -31.41
N VAL A 21 -10.90 -21.87 -30.51
CA VAL A 21 -9.64 -22.56 -30.82
C VAL A 21 -9.47 -23.87 -30.03
N PRO A 22 -8.83 -24.90 -30.62
CA PRO A 22 -8.50 -26.13 -29.92
C PRO A 22 -7.58 -25.91 -28.70
N ASN A 23 -7.66 -26.80 -27.70
CA ASN A 23 -6.84 -26.70 -26.48
C ASN A 23 -5.33 -26.67 -26.77
N SER A 24 -4.87 -27.35 -27.82
CA SER A 24 -3.46 -27.37 -28.26
C SER A 24 -2.95 -26.00 -28.71
N GLU A 25 -3.82 -25.13 -29.21
CA GLU A 25 -3.43 -23.80 -29.72
C GLU A 25 -3.63 -22.68 -28.69
N LYS A 26 -4.39 -22.95 -27.63
CA LYS A 26 -4.72 -21.95 -26.59
C LYS A 26 -3.50 -21.29 -25.97
N GLN A 27 -2.44 -22.05 -25.68
CA GLN A 27 -1.22 -21.50 -25.07
C GLN A 27 -0.50 -20.53 -26.02
N THR A 28 -0.38 -20.89 -27.30
CA THR A 28 0.23 -20.03 -28.32
C THR A 28 -0.61 -18.76 -28.54
N LEU A 29 -1.95 -18.90 -28.58
CA LEU A 29 -2.86 -17.76 -28.66
C LEU A 29 -2.76 -16.86 -27.43
N PHE A 30 -2.62 -17.43 -26.23
CA PHE A 30 -2.44 -16.69 -24.98
C PHE A 30 -1.21 -15.79 -25.04
N ILE A 31 -0.07 -16.33 -25.48
CA ILE A 31 1.17 -15.55 -25.66
C ILE A 31 0.98 -14.42 -26.70
N ARG A 32 0.31 -14.69 -27.82
CA ARG A 32 0.01 -13.66 -28.83
C ARG A 32 -0.88 -12.54 -28.27
N LYS A 33 -1.91 -12.89 -27.51
CA LYS A 33 -2.79 -11.91 -26.84
C LYS A 33 -2.03 -11.09 -25.78
N LEU A 34 -1.14 -11.70 -25.00
CA LEU A 34 -0.25 -10.96 -24.08
C LEU A 34 0.62 -9.94 -24.81
N SER A 35 1.24 -10.35 -25.92
CA SER A 35 2.05 -9.45 -26.75
C SER A 35 1.23 -8.31 -27.34
N LEU A 36 -0.01 -8.58 -27.77
CA LEU A 36 -0.94 -7.55 -28.26
C LEU A 36 -1.22 -6.51 -27.16
N CYS A 37 -1.50 -6.97 -25.94
CA CYS A 37 -1.78 -6.11 -24.78
C CYS A 37 -0.57 -5.29 -24.28
N CYS A 38 0.64 -5.52 -24.79
CA CYS A 38 1.81 -4.69 -24.51
C CYS A 38 1.75 -3.31 -25.19
N VAL A 39 0.89 -3.11 -26.19
CA VAL A 39 0.71 -1.79 -26.82
C VAL A 39 -0.06 -0.87 -25.87
N VAL A 40 0.59 0.20 -25.39
CA VAL A 40 -0.02 1.19 -24.49
C VAL A 40 -0.66 2.30 -25.34
N PHE A 41 -1.93 2.59 -25.07
CA PHE A 41 -2.65 3.67 -25.74
C PHE A 41 -2.63 4.94 -24.89
N ASP A 42 -2.62 6.08 -25.56
CA ASP A 42 -2.79 7.38 -24.91
C ASP A 42 -4.28 7.65 -24.63
N PHE A 43 -4.59 7.93 -23.37
CA PHE A 43 -5.95 8.24 -22.89
C PHE A 43 -6.16 9.73 -22.60
N THR A 44 -5.14 10.59 -22.79
CA THR A 44 -5.31 12.04 -22.68
C THR A 44 -6.29 12.59 -23.73
N ASP A 45 -6.32 11.96 -24.90
CA ASP A 45 -7.33 12.19 -25.93
C ASP A 45 -8.28 10.98 -26.01
N PRO A 46 -9.52 11.08 -25.49
CA PRO A 46 -10.45 9.95 -25.44
C PRO A 46 -10.94 9.56 -26.84
N THR A 47 -10.84 10.43 -27.85
CA THR A 47 -11.41 10.20 -29.19
C THR A 47 -10.48 9.40 -30.11
N LYS A 48 -9.20 9.29 -29.77
CA LYS A 48 -8.22 8.54 -30.56
C LYS A 48 -8.23 7.05 -30.26
N ASN A 49 -8.07 6.25 -31.31
CA ASN A 49 -7.90 4.79 -31.23
C ASN A 49 -9.06 4.08 -30.51
N LEU A 50 -10.30 4.55 -30.65
CA LEU A 50 -11.47 4.00 -29.94
C LEU A 50 -11.64 2.50 -30.18
N LYS A 51 -11.50 2.08 -31.44
CA LYS A 51 -11.64 0.67 -31.84
C LYS A 51 -10.54 -0.19 -31.23
N GLU A 52 -9.30 0.26 -31.31
CA GLU A 52 -8.12 -0.46 -30.81
C GLU A 52 -8.10 -0.53 -29.28
N LYS A 53 -8.51 0.55 -28.61
CA LYS A 53 -8.72 0.60 -27.15
C LYS A 53 -9.76 -0.43 -26.72
N GLU A 54 -10.86 -0.56 -27.45
CA GLU A 54 -11.90 -1.55 -27.14
C GLU A 54 -11.44 -2.99 -27.40
N ILE A 55 -10.71 -3.23 -28.51
CA ILE A 55 -10.09 -4.54 -28.80
C ILE A 55 -9.13 -4.93 -27.66
N LYS A 56 -8.30 -4.00 -27.19
CA LYS A 56 -7.39 -4.25 -26.06
C LYS A 56 -8.17 -4.56 -24.78
N ARG A 57 -9.20 -3.77 -24.47
CA ARG A 57 -10.03 -3.96 -23.27
C ARG A 57 -10.65 -5.36 -23.26
N GLN A 58 -11.28 -5.77 -24.36
CA GLN A 58 -11.90 -7.09 -24.47
C GLN A 58 -10.85 -8.23 -24.41
N THR A 59 -9.70 -8.04 -25.04
CA THR A 59 -8.59 -9.02 -24.98
C THR A 59 -8.06 -9.20 -23.55
N LEU A 60 -7.92 -8.10 -22.80
CA LEU A 60 -7.50 -8.16 -21.40
C LEU A 60 -8.51 -8.92 -20.53
N VAL A 61 -9.82 -8.72 -20.74
CA VAL A 61 -10.87 -9.48 -20.03
C VAL A 61 -10.74 -10.98 -20.32
N GLU A 62 -10.57 -11.36 -21.60
CA GLU A 62 -10.36 -12.77 -21.96
C GLU A 62 -9.10 -13.37 -21.31
N LEU A 63 -8.02 -12.59 -21.17
CA LEU A 63 -6.81 -13.02 -20.49
C LEU A 63 -7.04 -13.26 -18.99
N VAL A 64 -7.84 -12.42 -18.32
CA VAL A 64 -8.24 -12.60 -16.91
C VAL A 64 -9.04 -13.89 -16.75
N ASP A 65 -10.01 -14.14 -17.64
CA ASP A 65 -10.81 -15.35 -17.62
C ASP A 65 -9.94 -16.59 -17.86
N TYR A 66 -8.99 -16.52 -18.79
CA TYR A 66 -8.06 -17.61 -19.08
C TYR A 66 -7.17 -17.95 -17.86
N VAL A 67 -6.59 -16.95 -17.18
CA VAL A 67 -5.75 -17.18 -15.99
C VAL A 67 -6.57 -17.67 -14.80
N THR A 68 -7.80 -17.17 -14.64
CA THR A 68 -8.71 -17.62 -13.58
C THR A 68 -9.17 -19.06 -13.79
N SER A 69 -9.39 -19.47 -15.04
CA SER A 69 -9.85 -20.82 -15.39
C SER A 69 -8.72 -21.82 -15.64
N ALA A 70 -7.47 -21.43 -15.40
CA ALA A 70 -6.30 -22.28 -15.62
C ALA A 70 -6.37 -23.55 -14.75
N ASN A 71 -6.22 -24.70 -15.42
CA ASN A 71 -6.27 -26.04 -14.81
C ASN A 71 -4.91 -26.76 -14.83
N GLY A 72 -3.83 -26.00 -15.02
CA GLY A 72 -2.48 -26.51 -14.99
C GLY A 72 -1.44 -25.40 -14.82
N LYS A 73 -0.24 -25.80 -14.42
CA LYS A 73 0.87 -24.87 -14.14
C LYS A 73 1.26 -24.05 -15.36
N PHE A 74 1.52 -22.76 -15.13
CA PHE A 74 2.09 -21.90 -16.15
C PHE A 74 3.53 -22.30 -16.47
N THR A 75 3.85 -22.45 -17.75
CA THR A 75 5.24 -22.68 -18.21
C THR A 75 6.09 -21.42 -18.02
N GLU A 76 7.41 -21.59 -17.97
CA GLU A 76 8.38 -20.50 -17.78
C GLU A 76 8.24 -19.39 -18.85
N ASN A 77 8.10 -19.76 -20.13
CA ASN A 77 7.87 -18.81 -21.22
C ASN A 77 6.58 -17.98 -21.03
N VAL A 78 5.51 -18.63 -20.56
CA VAL A 78 4.23 -17.94 -20.31
C VAL A 78 4.36 -16.95 -19.14
N MET A 79 5.04 -17.33 -18.05
CA MET A 79 5.29 -16.41 -16.93
C MET A 79 6.08 -15.17 -17.36
N GLN A 80 7.08 -15.35 -18.22
CA GLN A 80 7.88 -14.23 -18.73
C GLN A 80 7.02 -13.22 -19.50
N GLU A 81 6.18 -13.69 -20.42
CA GLU A 81 5.31 -12.79 -21.20
C GLU A 81 4.20 -12.16 -20.34
N ILE A 82 3.71 -12.85 -19.32
CA ILE A 82 2.80 -12.29 -18.31
C ILE A 82 3.45 -11.08 -17.61
N ILE A 83 4.64 -11.29 -17.03
CA ILE A 83 5.33 -10.25 -16.26
C ILE A 83 5.74 -9.08 -17.14
N LYS A 84 6.13 -9.35 -18.39
CA LYS A 84 6.41 -8.31 -19.38
C LYS A 84 5.18 -7.47 -19.71
N MET A 85 4.04 -8.10 -20.01
CA MET A 85 2.79 -7.39 -20.31
C MET A 85 2.35 -6.52 -19.13
N VAL A 86 2.38 -7.07 -17.91
CA VAL A 86 2.09 -6.32 -16.68
C VAL A 86 3.05 -5.15 -16.51
N SER A 87 4.36 -5.39 -16.67
CA SER A 87 5.38 -4.37 -16.45
C SER A 87 5.26 -3.19 -17.41
N VAL A 88 4.96 -3.44 -18.68
CA VAL A 88 4.81 -2.41 -19.71
C VAL A 88 3.57 -1.54 -19.47
N ASN A 89 2.50 -2.12 -18.92
CA ASN A 89 1.26 -1.38 -18.67
C ASN A 89 1.26 -0.63 -17.33
N LEU A 90 1.81 -1.21 -16.26
CA LEU A 90 1.71 -0.63 -14.91
C LEU A 90 2.85 0.32 -14.58
N PHE A 91 4.10 -0.05 -14.89
CA PHE A 91 5.28 0.67 -14.38
C PHE A 91 5.56 1.92 -15.20
N ARG A 92 4.98 3.02 -14.74
CA ARG A 92 5.10 4.37 -15.29
C ARG A 92 5.61 5.33 -14.23
N THR A 93 6.20 6.44 -14.67
CA THR A 93 6.50 7.55 -13.77
C THR A 93 5.19 8.22 -13.38
N LEU A 94 4.87 8.22 -12.09
CA LEU A 94 3.77 9.01 -11.56
C LEU A 94 4.14 10.48 -11.67
N THR A 95 3.30 11.26 -12.35
CA THR A 95 3.54 12.69 -12.51
C THR A 95 3.01 13.39 -11.27
N SER A 96 3.77 13.37 -10.18
CA SER A 96 3.48 14.23 -9.03
C SER A 96 3.91 15.64 -9.42
N PRO A 97 2.98 16.62 -9.60
CA PRO A 97 3.39 17.98 -9.88
C PRO A 97 4.34 18.43 -8.76
N PRO A 98 5.46 19.13 -9.08
CA PRO A 98 6.29 19.73 -8.05
C PRO A 98 5.44 20.78 -7.33
N ARG A 99 4.87 20.40 -6.20
CA ARG A 99 4.09 21.33 -5.36
C ARG A 99 5.10 22.14 -4.55
N GLU A 100 5.78 23.06 -5.22
CA GLU A 100 6.63 24.04 -4.55
C GLU A 100 5.78 24.84 -3.55
N ASN A 101 6.13 24.73 -2.27
CA ASN A 101 5.87 25.73 -1.22
C ASN A 101 4.46 26.34 -1.14
N LYS A 102 3.41 25.52 -1.02
CA LYS A 102 2.21 25.93 -0.27
C LYS A 102 2.35 25.55 1.20
N VAL A 103 3.37 26.09 1.86
CA VAL A 103 3.59 25.95 3.32
C VAL A 103 2.46 26.62 4.14
N LEU A 104 1.58 27.38 3.49
CA LEU A 104 0.52 28.16 4.13
C LEU A 104 -0.89 27.53 4.07
N GLU A 105 -1.09 26.42 3.37
CA GLU A 105 -2.42 25.82 3.14
C GLU A 105 -2.49 24.35 3.59
N ALA A 106 -1.92 24.04 4.75
CA ALA A 106 -2.02 22.69 5.34
C ALA A 106 -3.46 22.29 5.73
N PHE A 107 -4.41 23.23 5.69
CA PHE A 107 -5.84 22.99 5.89
C PHE A 107 -6.60 22.71 4.57
N ASP A 108 -6.01 22.96 3.38
CA ASP A 108 -6.66 22.73 2.07
C ASP A 108 -6.28 21.39 1.41
N LEU A 109 -5.36 20.61 2.00
CA LEU A 109 -5.03 19.28 1.46
C LEU A 109 -6.19 18.28 1.59
N GLU A 110 -7.20 18.55 2.42
CA GLU A 110 -8.42 17.75 2.50
C GLU A 110 -9.37 17.98 1.32
N GLU A 111 -9.23 19.08 0.57
CA GLU A 111 -10.18 19.47 -0.49
C GLU A 111 -9.69 19.23 -1.93
N GLU A 112 -8.43 18.82 -2.15
CA GLU A 112 -8.00 18.45 -3.50
C GLU A 112 -8.59 17.08 -3.88
N GLU A 113 -9.61 17.11 -4.75
CA GLU A 113 -10.16 15.90 -5.35
C GLU A 113 -9.03 15.05 -5.98
N PRO A 114 -8.93 13.76 -5.62
CA PRO A 114 -7.86 12.91 -6.13
C PRO A 114 -7.93 12.80 -7.65
N SER A 115 -6.79 12.95 -8.31
CA SER A 115 -6.70 12.77 -9.76
C SER A 115 -6.95 11.32 -10.13
N MET A 116 -7.89 11.11 -11.05
CA MET A 116 -8.28 9.78 -11.54
C MET A 116 -7.50 9.46 -12.80
N ASP A 117 -6.90 8.26 -12.89
CA ASP A 117 -6.09 7.90 -14.06
C ASP A 117 -6.99 7.71 -15.30
N PRO A 118 -6.75 8.44 -16.42
CA PRO A 118 -7.57 8.35 -17.61
C PRO A 118 -7.47 6.97 -18.30
N ALA A 119 -6.39 6.23 -18.09
CA ALA A 119 -6.19 4.89 -18.62
C ALA A 119 -6.81 3.79 -17.73
N TRP A 120 -7.58 4.16 -16.70
CA TRP A 120 -8.13 3.22 -15.70
C TRP A 120 -8.91 2.05 -16.33
N SER A 121 -9.63 2.29 -17.43
CA SER A 121 -10.36 1.24 -18.16
C SER A 121 -9.49 0.05 -18.61
N HIS A 122 -8.20 0.28 -18.87
CA HIS A 122 -7.23 -0.78 -19.14
C HIS A 122 -6.48 -1.18 -17.86
N LEU A 123 -6.02 -0.21 -17.07
CA LEU A 123 -5.21 -0.46 -15.87
C LEU A 123 -5.92 -1.34 -14.85
N GLN A 124 -7.21 -1.12 -14.61
CA GLN A 124 -8.03 -1.95 -13.72
C GLN A 124 -7.95 -3.43 -14.10
N ILE A 125 -8.05 -3.73 -15.40
CA ILE A 125 -8.05 -5.11 -15.88
C ILE A 125 -6.64 -5.71 -15.79
N VAL A 126 -5.59 -4.91 -16.02
CA VAL A 126 -4.20 -5.37 -15.84
C VAL A 126 -3.90 -5.65 -14.36
N TYR A 127 -4.40 -4.83 -13.43
CA TYR A 127 -4.29 -5.09 -12.00
C TYR A 127 -5.06 -6.34 -11.58
N GLU A 128 -6.29 -6.51 -12.06
CA GLU A 128 -7.07 -7.72 -11.83
C GLU A 128 -6.33 -8.96 -12.37
N PHE A 129 -5.78 -8.87 -13.59
CA PHE A 129 -4.99 -9.93 -14.19
C PHE A 129 -3.78 -10.31 -13.33
N LEU A 130 -3.00 -9.33 -12.88
CA LEU A 130 -1.85 -9.55 -11.99
C LEU A 130 -2.28 -10.19 -10.67
N LEU A 131 -3.38 -9.71 -10.08
CA LEU A 131 -3.92 -10.27 -8.84
C LEU A 131 -4.31 -11.74 -9.01
N ARG A 132 -5.07 -12.08 -10.06
CA ARG A 132 -5.47 -13.47 -10.36
C ARG A 132 -4.26 -14.35 -10.61
N PHE A 133 -3.27 -13.87 -11.37
CA PHE A 133 -2.04 -14.60 -11.62
C PHE A 133 -1.26 -14.89 -10.33
N VAL A 134 -1.04 -13.89 -9.48
CA VAL A 134 -0.30 -14.07 -8.22
C VAL A 134 -1.07 -14.97 -7.25
N ALA A 135 -2.39 -14.80 -7.15
CA ALA A 135 -3.24 -15.59 -6.26
C ALA A 135 -3.45 -17.04 -6.73
N SER A 136 -3.34 -17.32 -8.03
CA SER A 136 -3.62 -18.64 -8.60
C SER A 136 -2.75 -19.76 -7.99
N PRO A 137 -3.33 -20.89 -7.57
CA PRO A 137 -2.56 -22.04 -7.08
C PRO A 137 -1.63 -22.63 -8.15
N GLU A 138 -1.96 -22.44 -9.44
CA GLU A 138 -1.19 -22.93 -10.58
C GLU A 138 0.10 -22.14 -10.83
N THR A 139 0.24 -20.97 -10.20
CA THR A 139 1.47 -20.18 -10.28
C THR A 139 2.53 -20.74 -9.34
N ASP A 140 3.47 -21.49 -9.91
CA ASP A 140 4.59 -22.10 -9.18
C ASP A 140 5.53 -21.02 -8.59
N ALA A 141 5.50 -20.87 -7.27
CA ALA A 141 6.27 -19.85 -6.57
C ALA A 141 7.80 -20.02 -6.73
N LYS A 142 8.30 -21.24 -6.97
CA LYS A 142 9.75 -21.49 -7.13
C LYS A 142 10.28 -20.96 -8.46
N LEU A 143 9.45 -20.95 -9.50
CA LEU A 143 9.77 -20.42 -10.82
C LEU A 143 9.42 -18.94 -10.91
N ALA A 144 8.20 -18.56 -10.51
CA ALA A 144 7.71 -17.18 -10.63
C ALA A 144 8.55 -16.14 -9.87
N LYS A 145 9.22 -16.51 -8.77
CA LYS A 145 10.14 -15.62 -8.03
C LYS A 145 11.35 -15.13 -8.84
N ARG A 146 11.66 -15.78 -9.97
CA ARG A 146 12.73 -15.33 -10.88
C ARG A 146 12.31 -14.11 -11.71
N TYR A 147 11.01 -13.92 -11.88
CA TYR A 147 10.43 -12.84 -12.69
C TYR A 147 9.79 -11.75 -11.84
N ILE A 148 9.14 -12.13 -10.73
CA ILE A 148 8.72 -11.20 -9.68
C ILE A 148 9.94 -11.00 -8.78
N ASP A 149 10.95 -10.30 -9.29
CA ASP A 149 12.20 -10.05 -8.57
C ASP A 149 12.12 -8.77 -7.71
N HIS A 150 13.25 -8.40 -7.10
CA HIS A 150 13.32 -7.16 -6.30
C HIS A 150 13.07 -5.89 -7.14
N SER A 151 13.43 -5.90 -8.43
CA SER A 151 13.18 -4.75 -9.31
C SER A 151 11.69 -4.61 -9.62
N PHE A 152 10.99 -5.72 -9.84
CA PHE A 152 9.54 -5.73 -10.01
C PHE A 152 8.84 -5.21 -8.75
N VAL A 153 9.22 -5.73 -7.58
CA VAL A 153 8.65 -5.31 -6.30
C VAL A 153 8.90 -3.83 -6.01
N LEU A 154 10.10 -3.32 -6.29
CA LEU A 154 10.42 -1.90 -6.09
C LEU A 154 9.55 -1.00 -6.97
N ARG A 155 9.44 -1.32 -8.27
CA ARG A 155 8.57 -0.56 -9.18
C ARG A 155 7.09 -0.66 -8.82
N LEU A 156 6.65 -1.78 -8.24
CA LEU A 156 5.29 -1.92 -7.71
C LEU A 156 5.08 -1.02 -6.48
N LEU A 157 6.08 -0.92 -5.61
CA LEU A 157 6.05 -0.04 -4.44
C LEU A 157 6.04 1.44 -4.82
N ASP A 158 6.77 1.82 -5.86
CA ASP A 158 6.78 3.21 -6.36
C ASP A 158 5.37 3.68 -6.79
N LEU A 159 4.49 2.77 -7.22
CA LEU A 159 3.12 3.09 -7.62
C LEU A 159 2.18 3.40 -6.44
N PHE A 160 2.57 3.10 -5.20
CA PHE A 160 1.75 3.45 -4.02
C PHE A 160 1.63 4.97 -3.83
N ASP A 161 2.47 5.78 -4.48
CA ASP A 161 2.32 7.23 -4.48
C ASP A 161 1.26 7.74 -5.48
N SER A 162 0.49 6.85 -6.12
CA SER A 162 -0.60 7.23 -7.03
C SER A 162 -1.66 8.05 -6.30
N GLU A 163 -2.14 9.13 -6.92
CA GLU A 163 -3.26 9.93 -6.41
C GLU A 163 -4.60 9.17 -6.51
N ASP A 164 -4.71 8.19 -7.43
CA ASP A 164 -5.93 7.41 -7.64
C ASP A 164 -6.10 6.34 -6.54
N PRO A 165 -7.11 6.46 -5.65
CA PRO A 165 -7.32 5.51 -4.56
C PRO A 165 -7.63 4.09 -5.05
N ARG A 166 -8.20 3.95 -6.25
CA ARG A 166 -8.53 2.62 -6.81
C ARG A 166 -7.27 1.86 -7.17
N GLU A 167 -6.25 2.56 -7.66
CA GLU A 167 -4.95 1.97 -7.95
C GLU A 167 -4.27 1.51 -6.66
N ARG A 168 -4.27 2.34 -5.62
CA ARG A 168 -3.69 2.00 -4.31
C ARG A 168 -4.34 0.77 -3.67
N GLU A 169 -5.67 0.62 -3.80
CA GLU A 169 -6.37 -0.56 -3.29
C GLU A 169 -5.96 -1.87 -3.99
N TYR A 170 -5.78 -1.83 -5.31
CA TYR A 170 -5.25 -2.97 -6.06
C TYR A 170 -3.80 -3.28 -5.68
N LEU A 171 -2.95 -2.25 -5.60
CA LEU A 171 -1.56 -2.39 -5.18
C LEU A 171 -1.45 -3.01 -3.79
N LYS A 172 -2.28 -2.57 -2.83
CA LYS A 172 -2.37 -3.13 -1.49
C LYS A 172 -2.60 -4.63 -1.52
N THR A 173 -3.65 -5.03 -2.25
CA THR A 173 -4.06 -6.44 -2.35
C THR A 173 -3.00 -7.28 -3.05
N VAL A 174 -2.45 -6.81 -4.17
CA VAL A 174 -1.40 -7.51 -4.93
C VAL A 174 -0.13 -7.67 -4.10
N LEU A 175 0.36 -6.59 -3.47
CA LEU A 175 1.58 -6.64 -2.66
C LEU A 175 1.42 -7.57 -1.46
N HIS A 176 0.26 -7.57 -0.80
CA HIS A 176 -0.03 -8.51 0.28
C HIS A 176 0.02 -9.98 -0.20
N ARG A 177 -0.54 -10.28 -1.39
CA ARG A 177 -0.47 -11.63 -1.99
C ARG A 177 0.97 -12.01 -2.36
N ILE A 178 1.75 -11.08 -2.91
CA ILE A 178 3.17 -11.31 -3.20
C ILE A 178 3.93 -11.63 -1.90
N TYR A 179 3.72 -10.85 -0.85
CA TYR A 179 4.37 -11.06 0.46
C TYR A 179 4.03 -12.43 1.06
N GLY A 180 2.76 -12.82 0.98
CA GLY A 180 2.28 -14.12 1.46
C GLY A 180 2.91 -15.29 0.71
N LYS A 181 2.85 -15.26 -0.62
CA LYS A 181 3.25 -16.36 -1.52
C LYS A 181 4.77 -16.49 -1.68
N PHE A 182 5.48 -15.38 -1.82
CA PHE A 182 6.92 -15.37 -2.11
C PHE A 182 7.73 -15.02 -0.87
N MET A 183 7.93 -16.01 0.00
CA MET A 183 8.65 -15.81 1.27
C MET A 183 10.05 -15.20 1.11
N VAL A 184 10.72 -15.46 -0.01
CA VAL A 184 12.05 -14.92 -0.32
C VAL A 184 12.09 -13.39 -0.40
N HIS A 185 10.99 -12.74 -0.78
CA HIS A 185 10.92 -11.28 -0.91
C HIS A 185 10.51 -10.57 0.38
N ARG A 186 10.05 -11.29 1.41
CA ARG A 186 9.56 -10.67 2.66
C ARG A 186 10.58 -9.72 3.30
N PRO A 187 11.87 -10.08 3.45
CA PRO A 187 12.85 -9.16 4.02
C PRO A 187 13.05 -7.90 3.18
N PHE A 188 13.06 -8.06 1.84
CA PHE A 188 13.21 -6.95 0.91
C PHE A 188 12.00 -5.99 0.95
N ILE A 189 10.78 -6.53 0.90
CA ILE A 189 9.54 -5.74 1.00
C ILE A 189 9.51 -4.92 2.28
N ARG A 190 9.78 -5.54 3.45
CA ARG A 190 9.82 -4.82 4.73
C ARG A 190 10.86 -3.71 4.72
N LYS A 191 12.06 -3.96 4.18
CA LYS A 191 13.12 -2.96 4.06
C LYS A 191 12.71 -1.80 3.14
N ALA A 192 12.08 -2.10 2.00
CA ALA A 192 11.65 -1.10 1.03
C ALA A 192 10.53 -0.21 1.61
N ILE A 193 9.51 -0.79 2.25
CA ILE A 193 8.45 -0.02 2.93
C ILE A 193 9.05 0.85 4.04
N ASN A 194 9.99 0.30 4.82
CA ASN A 194 10.69 1.07 5.85
C ASN A 194 11.41 2.29 5.26
N ASN A 195 12.11 2.13 4.13
CA ASN A 195 12.77 3.24 3.44
C ASN A 195 11.76 4.30 2.96
N ILE A 196 10.59 3.89 2.47
CA ILE A 196 9.51 4.82 2.10
C ILE A 196 9.07 5.63 3.32
N PHE A 197 8.86 4.97 4.47
CA PHE A 197 8.51 5.65 5.72
C PHE A 197 9.60 6.61 6.20
N TYR A 198 10.88 6.23 6.13
CA TYR A 198 11.97 7.14 6.48
C TYR A 198 11.97 8.39 5.59
N ARG A 199 11.88 8.21 4.27
CA ARG A 199 11.82 9.33 3.32
C ARG A 199 10.61 10.21 3.59
N PHE A 200 9.45 9.61 3.85
CA PHE A 200 8.23 10.33 4.21
C PHE A 200 8.40 11.14 5.51
N ILE A 201 8.90 10.55 6.60
CA ILE A 201 9.00 11.22 7.91
C ILE A 201 10.07 12.32 7.94
N PHE A 202 11.18 12.12 7.23
CA PHE A 202 12.38 12.95 7.40
C PHE A 202 12.72 13.84 6.21
N GLU A 203 12.20 13.55 5.01
CA GLU A 203 12.55 14.29 3.79
C GLU A 203 11.34 14.98 3.15
N THR A 204 10.27 14.24 2.88
CA THR A 204 9.19 14.74 2.01
C THR A 204 7.93 15.18 2.75
N GLU A 205 7.60 14.54 3.87
CA GLU A 205 6.30 14.66 4.58
C GLU A 205 5.07 14.51 3.66
N LYS A 206 5.25 13.89 2.48
CA LYS A 206 4.21 13.68 1.46
C LYS A 206 4.40 12.32 0.79
N HIS A 207 3.33 11.52 0.81
CA HIS A 207 3.20 10.25 0.10
C HIS A 207 1.74 9.79 0.16
N ASN A 208 1.13 9.41 -0.96
CA ASN A 208 -0.32 9.12 -1.01
C ASN A 208 -0.71 7.75 -0.42
N GLY A 209 0.20 6.77 -0.45
CA GLY A 209 -0.10 5.38 -0.05
C GLY A 209 0.32 4.95 1.35
N ILE A 210 0.51 5.87 2.31
CA ILE A 210 0.97 5.50 3.66
C ILE A 210 -0.04 4.62 4.39
N ALA A 211 -1.34 4.91 4.26
CA ALA A 211 -2.41 4.14 4.90
C ALA A 211 -2.42 2.69 4.40
N GLU A 212 -2.39 2.49 3.08
CA GLU A 212 -2.44 1.17 2.46
C GLU A 212 -1.20 0.34 2.79
N LEU A 213 -0.01 0.96 2.85
CA LEU A 213 1.21 0.30 3.30
C LEU A 213 1.12 -0.13 4.76
N LEU A 214 0.52 0.68 5.62
CA LEU A 214 0.27 0.34 7.03
C LEU A 214 -0.73 -0.79 7.19
N GLU A 215 -1.80 -0.86 6.38
CA GLU A 215 -2.74 -2.00 6.43
C GLU A 215 -2.03 -3.35 6.15
N ILE A 216 -1.16 -3.37 5.14
CA ILE A 216 -0.36 -4.56 4.82
C ILE A 216 0.54 -4.90 6.01
N LEU A 217 1.21 -3.89 6.57
CA LEU A 217 2.09 -4.09 7.72
C LEU A 217 1.33 -4.58 8.96
N GLY A 218 0.12 -4.09 9.23
CA GLY A 218 -0.72 -4.55 10.32
C GLY A 218 -0.99 -6.05 10.23
N SER A 219 -1.36 -6.53 9.02
CA SER A 219 -1.52 -7.97 8.76
C SER A 219 -0.22 -8.75 8.95
N ILE A 220 0.91 -8.19 8.52
CA ILE A 220 2.24 -8.80 8.69
C ILE A 220 2.64 -8.89 10.17
N ILE A 221 2.40 -7.85 10.96
CA ILE A 221 2.73 -7.76 12.39
C ILE A 221 1.91 -8.79 13.16
N ASN A 222 0.61 -8.91 12.85
CA ASN A 222 -0.23 -9.95 13.45
C ASN A 222 0.30 -11.37 13.15
N GLY A 223 0.94 -11.57 11.99
CA GLY A 223 1.60 -12.83 11.63
C GLY A 223 2.99 -13.08 12.25
N PHE A 224 3.54 -12.17 13.06
CA PHE A 224 4.88 -12.37 13.64
C PHE A 224 4.92 -13.51 14.65
N ALA A 225 5.99 -14.31 14.55
CA ALA A 225 6.31 -15.35 15.52
C ALA A 225 6.87 -14.73 16.80
N LEU A 226 6.59 -15.38 17.93
CA LEU A 226 7.14 -15.02 19.23
C LEU A 226 8.34 -15.93 19.58
N PRO A 227 9.38 -15.41 20.24
CA PRO A 227 9.58 -14.01 20.62
C PRO A 227 9.83 -13.10 19.41
N LEU A 228 9.41 -11.83 19.51
CA LEU A 228 9.62 -10.84 18.45
C LEU A 228 11.11 -10.65 18.17
N LYS A 229 11.47 -10.67 16.87
CA LYS A 229 12.83 -10.39 16.42
C LYS A 229 13.22 -8.93 16.67
N GLU A 230 14.50 -8.70 16.92
CA GLU A 230 15.04 -7.36 17.16
C GLU A 230 14.79 -6.39 15.99
N GLU A 231 14.87 -6.88 14.75
CA GLU A 231 14.53 -6.07 13.56
C GLU A 231 13.10 -5.52 13.60
N HIS A 232 12.14 -6.22 14.23
CA HIS A 232 10.74 -5.77 14.34
C HIS A 232 10.58 -4.73 15.44
N LYS A 233 11.30 -4.89 16.55
CA LYS A 233 11.35 -3.90 17.64
C LYS A 233 11.97 -2.59 17.15
N LEU A 234 13.07 -2.68 16.40
CA LEU A 234 13.69 -1.51 15.77
C LEU A 234 12.76 -0.84 14.75
N PHE A 235 11.96 -1.61 14.01
CA PHE A 235 10.96 -1.06 13.09
C PHE A 235 9.87 -0.25 13.82
N LEU A 236 9.34 -0.77 14.93
CA LEU A 236 8.39 -0.05 15.79
C LEU A 236 8.99 1.29 16.26
N VAL A 237 10.19 1.26 16.84
CA VAL A 237 10.80 2.44 17.47
C VAL A 237 11.26 3.48 16.45
N ARG A 238 11.78 3.04 15.30
CA ARG A 238 12.42 3.95 14.34
C ARG A 238 11.53 4.37 13.17
N ALA A 239 10.45 3.66 12.89
CA ALA A 239 9.54 3.99 11.80
C ALA A 239 8.11 4.23 12.28
N LEU A 240 7.46 3.26 12.94
CA LEU A 240 6.04 3.41 13.33
C LEU A 240 5.82 4.53 14.35
N ILE A 241 6.58 4.58 15.45
CA ILE A 241 6.42 5.65 16.43
C ILE A 241 6.69 7.04 15.78
N PRO A 242 7.77 7.24 14.99
CA PRO A 242 7.98 8.51 14.27
C PRO A 242 6.93 8.88 13.23
N LEU A 243 6.11 7.96 12.71
CA LEU A 243 4.99 8.28 11.80
C LEU A 243 3.91 9.14 12.47
N HIS A 244 3.95 9.32 13.79
CA HIS A 244 3.10 10.27 14.50
C HIS A 244 3.56 11.72 14.35
N LYS A 245 4.77 11.97 13.83
CA LYS A 245 5.33 13.32 13.69
C LYS A 245 4.65 14.16 12.58
N PRO A 246 4.46 13.66 11.34
CA PRO A 246 3.90 14.47 10.24
C PRO A 246 2.51 15.06 10.53
N LYS A 247 2.19 16.17 9.86
CA LYS A 247 0.92 16.89 10.06
C LYS A 247 -0.28 16.17 9.43
N CYS A 248 -0.07 15.47 8.32
CA CYS A 248 -1.07 14.71 7.58
C CYS A 248 -1.44 13.34 8.22
N ILE A 249 -1.16 13.16 9.51
CA ILE A 249 -1.52 11.95 10.27
C ILE A 249 -3.00 11.54 10.14
N PRO A 250 -4.00 12.46 10.00
CA PRO A 250 -5.39 12.03 9.89
C PRO A 250 -5.66 11.06 8.74
N MET A 251 -4.86 11.13 7.68
CA MET A 251 -5.00 10.27 6.49
C MET A 251 -4.67 8.80 6.74
N TYR A 252 -3.89 8.49 7.78
CA TYR A 252 -3.37 7.13 8.03
C TYR A 252 -3.36 6.71 9.50
N HIS A 253 -3.90 7.55 10.40
CA HIS A 253 -3.85 7.33 11.86
C HIS A 253 -4.48 6.01 12.28
N GLN A 254 -5.64 5.66 11.73
CA GLN A 254 -6.36 4.44 12.11
C GLN A 254 -5.50 3.19 11.84
N GLN A 255 -4.87 3.14 10.66
CA GLN A 255 -3.99 2.04 10.26
C GLN A 255 -2.71 2.02 11.11
N LEU A 256 -2.20 3.18 11.51
CA LEU A 256 -1.05 3.31 12.39
C LEU A 256 -1.37 2.81 13.82
N SER A 257 -2.46 3.28 14.42
CA SER A 257 -2.94 2.83 15.73
C SER A 257 -3.09 1.32 15.77
N TYR A 258 -3.71 0.74 14.74
CA TYR A 258 -3.82 -0.71 14.61
C TYR A 258 -2.44 -1.40 14.63
N CYS A 259 -1.46 -0.90 13.87
CA CYS A 259 -0.11 -1.46 13.88
C CYS A 259 0.56 -1.38 15.26
N ILE A 260 0.39 -0.25 15.95
CA ILE A 260 0.96 0.00 17.28
C ILE A 260 0.35 -0.96 18.31
N THR A 261 -0.98 -1.04 18.37
CA THR A 261 -1.71 -1.94 19.28
C THR A 261 -1.32 -3.40 19.04
N GLN A 262 -1.22 -3.84 17.77
CA GLN A 262 -0.77 -5.19 17.45
C GLN A 262 0.64 -5.50 17.95
N PHE A 263 1.56 -4.53 18.00
CA PHE A 263 2.89 -4.74 18.59
C PHE A 263 2.83 -4.94 20.12
N VAL A 264 2.00 -4.15 20.80
CA VAL A 264 1.83 -4.22 22.26
C VAL A 264 1.15 -5.53 22.66
N GLU A 265 0.14 -5.98 21.92
CA GLU A 265 -0.51 -7.28 22.12
C GLU A 265 0.47 -8.46 21.97
N LYS A 266 1.43 -8.36 21.03
CA LYS A 266 2.44 -9.40 20.78
C LYS A 266 3.53 -9.45 21.87
N ASP A 267 3.93 -8.30 22.41
CA ASP A 267 4.93 -8.19 23.48
C ASP A 267 4.60 -7.00 24.37
N CYS A 268 3.91 -7.26 25.49
CA CYS A 268 3.42 -6.23 26.42
C CYS A 268 4.53 -5.33 27.00
N LYS A 269 5.79 -5.79 26.99
CA LYS A 269 6.95 -4.98 27.41
C LYS A 269 7.20 -3.78 26.51
N LEU A 270 6.64 -3.77 25.30
CA LEU A 270 6.75 -2.66 24.37
C LEU A 270 5.81 -1.49 24.73
N ALA A 271 4.84 -1.69 25.62
CA ALA A 271 3.88 -0.65 26.03
C ALA A 271 4.58 0.62 26.56
N ASP A 272 5.54 0.49 27.47
CA ASP A 272 6.29 1.64 28.01
C ASP A 272 7.03 2.41 26.89
N THR A 273 7.60 1.68 25.93
CA THR A 273 8.31 2.27 24.79
C THR A 273 7.36 3.05 23.88
N VAL A 274 6.19 2.47 23.58
CA VAL A 274 5.13 3.11 22.77
C VAL A 274 4.61 4.36 23.45
N ILE A 275 4.19 4.26 24.72
CA ILE A 275 3.61 5.38 25.47
C ILE A 275 4.61 6.53 25.56
N ARG A 276 5.88 6.27 25.91
CA ARG A 276 6.92 7.30 25.91
C ARG A 276 7.16 7.90 24.52
N GLY A 277 7.06 7.09 23.48
CA GLY A 277 7.13 7.53 22.09
C GLY A 277 6.02 8.51 21.70
N LEU A 278 4.76 8.19 22.05
CA LEU A 278 3.61 9.06 21.83
C LEU A 278 3.74 10.36 22.62
N LEU A 279 4.13 10.29 23.89
CA LEU A 279 4.38 11.46 24.74
C LEU A 279 5.51 12.35 24.18
N LYS A 280 6.52 11.77 23.54
CA LYS A 280 7.61 12.53 22.89
C LYS A 280 7.12 13.35 21.70
N TYR A 281 6.16 12.84 20.93
CA TYR A 281 5.61 13.50 19.75
C TYR A 281 4.26 14.18 20.01
N TRP A 282 3.91 14.41 21.28
CA TRP A 282 2.61 14.94 21.68
C TRP A 282 2.32 16.28 20.98
N PRO A 283 1.15 16.43 20.34
CA PRO A 283 0.78 17.68 19.68
C PRO A 283 0.48 18.77 20.72
N ILE A 284 1.13 19.93 20.59
CA ILE A 284 0.93 21.07 21.49
C ILE A 284 -0.05 22.10 20.90
N THR A 285 -0.08 22.22 19.57
CA THR A 285 -0.82 23.28 18.86
C THR A 285 -1.96 22.77 17.98
N ASN A 286 -2.11 21.46 17.81
CA ASN A 286 -3.13 20.86 16.94
C ASN A 286 -4.08 20.01 17.79
N SER A 287 -5.24 20.56 18.12
CA SER A 287 -6.25 19.92 18.97
C SER A 287 -6.84 18.66 18.34
N SER A 288 -7.09 18.66 17.03
CA SER A 288 -7.58 17.47 16.31
C SER A 288 -6.61 16.30 16.46
N LYS A 289 -5.32 16.55 16.21
CA LYS A 289 -4.25 15.55 16.40
C LYS A 289 -4.13 15.09 17.86
N GLU A 290 -4.37 15.99 18.82
CA GLU A 290 -4.37 15.63 20.25
C GLU A 290 -5.50 14.66 20.59
N VAL A 291 -6.69 14.83 20.00
CA VAL A 291 -7.80 13.87 20.14
C VAL A 291 -7.41 12.49 19.61
N MET A 292 -6.74 12.44 18.45
CA MET A 292 -6.30 11.18 17.85
C MET A 292 -5.32 10.44 18.76
N PHE A 293 -4.31 11.15 19.29
CA PHE A 293 -3.32 10.59 20.23
C PHE A 293 -3.97 10.05 21.51
N LEU A 294 -4.99 10.73 22.03
CA LEU A 294 -5.70 10.25 23.21
C LEU A 294 -6.51 8.98 22.93
N GLY A 295 -7.13 8.88 21.75
CA GLY A 295 -7.83 7.66 21.32
C GLY A 295 -6.88 6.47 21.18
N GLU A 296 -5.75 6.65 20.50
CA GLU A 296 -4.71 5.61 20.40
C GLU A 296 -4.15 5.22 21.77
N LEU A 297 -3.95 6.19 22.65
CA LEU A 297 -3.47 5.94 24.00
C LEU A 297 -4.47 5.13 24.85
N GLU A 298 -5.78 5.34 24.67
CA GLU A 298 -6.82 4.49 25.27
C GLU A 298 -6.65 3.03 24.83
N GLU A 299 -6.55 2.78 23.53
CA GLU A 299 -6.36 1.42 22.96
C GLU A 299 -5.08 0.75 23.46
N VAL A 300 -3.95 1.49 23.49
CA VAL A 300 -2.68 0.96 23.98
C VAL A 300 -2.75 0.62 25.48
N LEU A 301 -3.43 1.45 26.28
CA LEU A 301 -3.57 1.23 27.71
C LEU A 301 -4.46 0.03 28.03
N GLU A 302 -5.51 -0.23 27.23
CA GLU A 302 -6.33 -1.44 27.36
C GLU A 302 -5.50 -2.72 27.18
N ALA A 303 -4.48 -2.71 26.32
CA ALA A 303 -3.55 -3.81 26.13
C ALA A 303 -2.38 -3.84 27.13
N THR A 304 -2.24 -2.84 27.99
CA THR A 304 -1.08 -2.68 28.88
C THR A 304 -1.25 -3.44 30.21
N GLN A 305 -0.24 -4.23 30.58
CA GLN A 305 -0.20 -4.95 31.86
C GLN A 305 0.19 -4.00 33.02
N PRO A 306 -0.31 -4.21 34.25
CA PRO A 306 -0.04 -3.32 35.40
C PRO A 306 1.44 -3.02 35.68
N PRO A 307 2.39 -3.99 35.59
CA PRO A 307 3.81 -3.70 35.83
C PRO A 307 4.43 -2.74 34.81
N GLU A 308 3.98 -2.79 33.55
CA GLU A 308 4.47 -1.90 32.50
C GLU A 308 3.82 -0.51 32.63
N PHE A 309 2.52 -0.45 33.00
CA PHE A 309 1.84 0.81 33.29
C PHE A 309 2.52 1.61 34.40
N GLN A 310 2.95 0.96 35.49
CA GLN A 310 3.66 1.61 36.59
C GLN A 310 4.92 2.37 36.15
N ARG A 311 5.58 1.93 35.07
CA ARG A 311 6.79 2.60 34.55
C ARG A 311 6.46 3.91 33.85
N CYS A 312 5.33 4.01 33.17
CA CYS A 312 4.93 5.16 32.36
C CYS A 312 3.82 6.02 32.97
N MET A 313 3.18 5.60 34.06
CA MET A 313 2.01 6.29 34.65
C MET A 313 2.30 7.76 35.01
N VAL A 314 3.45 8.05 35.62
CA VAL A 314 3.77 9.42 36.07
C VAL A 314 3.86 10.42 34.92
N PRO A 315 4.69 10.20 33.87
CA PRO A 315 4.72 11.11 32.73
C PRO A 315 3.39 11.13 31.96
N LEU A 316 2.68 10.00 31.89
CA LEU A 316 1.37 9.91 31.25
C LEU A 316 0.32 10.82 31.92
N PHE A 317 0.12 10.66 33.24
CA PHE A 317 -0.87 11.47 33.98
C PHE A 317 -0.51 12.95 34.02
N ARG A 318 0.79 13.30 34.03
CA ARG A 318 1.21 14.71 33.87
C ARG A 318 0.73 15.29 32.54
N GLN A 319 0.81 14.52 31.47
CA GLN A 319 0.35 14.98 30.17
C GLN A 319 -1.18 15.05 30.11
N ILE A 320 -1.89 14.04 30.59
CA ILE A 320 -3.36 14.05 30.69
C ILE A 320 -3.84 15.25 31.53
N GLY A 321 -3.18 15.54 32.66
CA GLY A 321 -3.51 16.70 33.49
C GLY A 321 -3.38 18.03 32.75
N ARG A 322 -2.40 18.17 31.85
CA ARG A 322 -2.27 19.34 30.97
C ARG A 322 -3.41 19.40 29.96
N CYS A 323 -3.75 18.28 29.33
CA CYS A 323 -4.88 18.20 28.40
C CYS A 323 -6.18 18.65 29.08
N LEU A 324 -6.49 18.14 30.28
CA LEU A 324 -7.70 18.50 31.04
C LEU A 324 -7.76 19.99 31.42
N SER A 325 -6.60 20.63 31.61
CA SER A 325 -6.52 22.07 31.89
C SER A 325 -6.70 22.97 30.66
N SER A 326 -6.67 22.40 29.45
CA SER A 326 -6.87 23.13 28.20
C SER A 326 -8.34 23.48 28.00
N SER A 327 -8.62 24.74 27.62
CA SER A 327 -9.98 25.24 27.35
C SER A 327 -10.68 24.49 26.21
N HIS A 328 -9.91 23.90 25.28
CA HIS A 328 -10.45 23.05 24.21
C HIS A 328 -10.94 21.68 24.72
N PHE A 329 -10.37 21.17 25.81
CA PHE A 329 -10.58 19.79 26.29
C PHE A 329 -11.64 19.64 27.37
N GLN A 330 -12.08 20.73 28.00
CA GLN A 330 -13.23 20.72 28.91
C GLN A 330 -14.53 20.20 28.26
N LYS A 331 -14.55 20.02 26.92
CA LYS A 331 -15.69 19.55 26.14
C LYS A 331 -15.52 18.15 25.52
N LEU A 332 -14.38 17.46 25.72
CA LEU A 332 -14.09 16.21 25.03
C LEU A 332 -14.39 14.97 25.90
N ALA A 333 -15.37 14.15 25.47
CA ALA A 333 -15.84 12.97 26.21
C ALA A 333 -14.78 11.84 26.33
N SER A 334 -13.87 11.72 25.37
CA SER A 334 -12.84 10.66 25.35
C SER A 334 -11.80 10.82 26.46
N THR A 335 -11.36 12.05 26.78
CA THR A 335 -10.44 12.29 27.91
C THR A 335 -11.09 11.98 29.25
N VAL A 336 -12.38 12.29 29.39
CA VAL A 336 -13.16 11.96 30.59
C VAL A 336 -13.29 10.45 30.74
N LYS A 337 -13.55 9.73 29.65
CA LYS A 337 -13.65 8.27 29.65
C LYS A 337 -12.32 7.57 29.99
N LEU A 338 -11.20 8.05 29.44
CA LEU A 338 -9.85 7.55 29.77
C LEU A 338 -9.54 7.70 31.28
N VAL A 339 -9.85 8.87 31.84
CA VAL A 339 -9.65 9.15 33.27
C VAL A 339 -10.58 8.30 34.15
N MET A 340 -11.82 8.08 33.73
CA MET A 340 -12.77 7.22 34.47
C MET A 340 -12.39 5.73 34.40
N ASN A 341 -11.87 5.25 33.27
CA ASN A 341 -11.46 3.85 33.10
C ASN A 341 -10.15 3.52 33.82
N LEU A 342 -9.22 4.47 33.94
CA LEU A 342 -7.95 4.27 34.67
C LEU A 342 -8.08 4.48 36.19
N GLY A 343 -9.18 5.09 36.65
CA GLY A 343 -9.46 5.38 38.07
C GLY A 343 -10.32 4.34 38.79
N ALA A 344 -10.84 3.35 38.06
CA ALA A 344 -11.53 2.16 38.59
C ALA A 344 -10.58 0.97 38.60
#